data_AF-A0A6P1VZR1-F1
#
_entry.id   AF-A0A6P1VZR1-F1
#
_cell.length_a   1.000
_cell.length_b   1.000
_cell.length_c   1.000
_cell.angle_alpha   90.00
_cell.angle_beta   90.00
_cell.angle_gamma   90.00
#
_symmetry.space_group_name_H-M   'P 1'
#
loop_
_entity.id
_entity.type
_entity.pdbx_description
1 polymer ?
#
loop_
_entity_poly.entity_id
_entity_poly.type
_entity_poly.pdbx_seq_one_letter_code
_entity_poly.pdbx_strand_id
1 'polypeptide(L)'
;MKLYWRVFLVYIVLSCSATVSYGQQNADFRKIRWGFTPKQVRETETAKPSIKREKILYTRIPLADRTVGLEYEFNGDSLLSASYYYYMTASITKDDVIAASVDFETFLTEKYGQGKASFLGDIRNVIWLTPRTQITLSVGNVDKGWSVEIQYLCRVCIADPSKAGTSAKEEFKPLKDVKDF
;
A
#
# COMPACT_ATOMS: atom_id res chain seq x y z
N MET A 1 24.89 -43.47 39.44
CA MET A 1 24.96 -42.95 38.05
C MET A 1 23.63 -42.94 37.27
N LYS A 2 22.62 -43.76 37.59
CA LYS A 2 21.34 -43.79 36.82
C LYS A 2 20.36 -42.63 37.10
N LEU A 3 20.59 -41.83 38.14
CA LEU A 3 19.68 -40.75 38.55
C LEU A 3 19.89 -39.44 37.75
N TYR A 4 21.15 -39.13 37.38
CA TYR A 4 21.48 -37.91 36.63
C TYR A 4 20.96 -37.92 35.19
N TRP A 5 20.78 -39.12 34.60
CA TRP A 5 20.24 -39.28 33.25
C TRP A 5 18.77 -38.84 33.13
N ARG A 6 17.97 -39.09 34.18
CA ARG A 6 16.53 -38.75 34.18
C ARG A 6 16.29 -37.26 34.38
N VAL A 7 17.14 -36.58 35.13
CA VAL A 7 17.05 -35.13 35.34
C VAL A 7 17.48 -34.37 34.08
N PHE A 8 18.46 -34.88 33.33
CA PHE A 8 18.92 -34.27 32.09
C PHE A 8 17.84 -34.28 30.98
N LEU A 9 17.05 -35.36 30.89
CA LEU A 9 15.97 -35.49 29.92
C LEU A 9 14.80 -34.51 30.17
N VAL A 10 14.51 -34.17 31.43
CA VAL A 10 13.45 -33.20 31.77
C VAL A 10 13.87 -31.77 31.41
N TYR A 11 15.16 -31.45 31.47
CA TYR A 11 15.69 -30.12 31.13
C TYR A 11 15.66 -29.85 29.60
N ILE A 12 15.85 -30.89 28.79
CA ILE A 12 15.80 -30.79 27.32
C ILE A 12 14.38 -30.59 26.81
N VAL A 13 13.37 -31.18 27.45
CA VAL A 13 11.96 -31.04 27.03
C VAL A 13 11.39 -29.67 27.43
N LEU A 14 11.86 -29.06 28.52
CA LEU A 14 11.38 -27.77 29.01
C LEU A 14 11.97 -26.54 28.29
N SER A 15 12.97 -26.74 27.43
CA SER A 15 13.59 -25.67 26.64
C SER A 15 12.99 -25.53 25.23
N CYS A 16 12.01 -26.37 24.87
CA CYS A 16 11.27 -26.30 23.61
C CYS A 16 10.00 -25.42 23.71
N SER A 17 10.04 -24.37 24.52
CA SER A 17 9.12 -23.24 24.39
C SER A 17 9.45 -22.56 23.07
N ALA A 18 8.85 -23.05 21.99
CA ALA A 18 8.89 -22.45 20.68
C ALA A 18 8.46 -20.99 20.80
N THR A 19 9.45 -20.10 20.86
CA THR A 19 9.27 -18.73 20.43
C THR A 19 8.91 -18.84 18.97
N VAL A 20 7.61 -18.82 18.69
CA VAL A 20 7.09 -18.49 17.36
C VAL A 20 7.52 -17.05 17.14
N SER A 21 8.78 -16.89 16.70
CA SER A 21 9.25 -15.67 16.09
C SER A 21 8.39 -15.50 14.85
N TYR A 22 7.26 -14.80 14.98
CA TYR A 22 6.74 -14.01 13.89
C TYR A 22 7.93 -13.14 13.49
N GLY A 23 8.67 -13.58 12.47
CA GLY A 23 9.85 -12.87 12.01
C GLY A 23 9.47 -11.41 11.90
N GLN A 24 10.25 -10.51 12.51
CA GLN A 24 10.10 -9.09 12.31
C GLN A 24 10.30 -8.84 10.82
N GLN A 25 9.23 -8.99 10.04
CA GLN A 25 9.23 -8.61 8.65
C GLN A 25 9.49 -7.11 8.66
N ASN A 26 10.52 -6.68 7.94
CA ASN A 26 10.76 -5.25 7.75
C ASN A 26 9.47 -4.61 7.22
N ALA A 27 9.20 -3.36 7.61
CA ALA A 27 8.04 -2.65 7.10
C ALA A 27 8.05 -2.67 5.56
N ASP A 28 6.90 -2.94 4.94
CA ASP A 28 6.78 -2.97 3.48
C ASP A 28 6.95 -1.56 2.91
N PHE A 29 6.46 -0.56 3.65
CA PHE A 29 6.73 0.86 3.41
C PHE A 29 6.50 1.66 4.70
N ARG A 30 7.37 2.65 4.96
CA ARG A 30 7.43 3.40 6.23
C ARG A 30 7.44 2.47 7.46
N LYS A 31 6.35 2.47 8.23
CA LYS A 31 6.14 1.65 9.43
C LYS A 31 4.98 0.65 9.26
N ILE A 32 4.39 0.61 8.06
CA ILE A 32 3.20 -0.19 7.74
C ILE A 32 3.63 -1.49 7.06
N ARG A 33 2.81 -2.54 7.27
CA ARG A 33 2.98 -3.84 6.63
C ARG A 33 1.70 -4.26 5.92
N TRP A 34 1.88 -5.07 4.90
CA TRP A 34 0.78 -5.75 4.24
C TRP A 34 0.01 -6.66 5.20
N GLY A 35 -1.32 -6.66 5.06
CA GLY A 35 -2.22 -7.37 5.97
C GLY A 35 -2.59 -6.60 7.24
N PHE A 36 -2.10 -5.37 7.43
CA PHE A 36 -2.59 -4.50 8.51
C PHE A 36 -4.09 -4.22 8.34
N THR A 37 -4.82 -4.23 9.45
CA THR A 37 -6.23 -3.82 9.49
C THR A 37 -6.37 -2.29 9.47
N PRO A 38 -7.55 -1.76 9.10
CA PRO A 38 -7.83 -0.33 9.21
C PRO A 38 -7.59 0.23 10.62
N LYS A 39 -7.78 -0.58 11.67
CA LYS A 39 -7.47 -0.18 13.05
C LYS A 39 -5.96 -0.06 13.27
N GLN A 40 -5.18 -1.06 12.86
CA GLN A 40 -3.72 -1.07 13.01
C GLN A 40 -3.05 0.06 12.24
N VAL A 41 -3.53 0.38 11.03
CA VAL A 41 -3.02 1.54 10.26
C VAL A 41 -3.24 2.84 11.03
N ARG A 42 -4.44 3.04 11.60
CA ARG A 42 -4.75 4.24 12.40
C ARG A 42 -3.92 4.37 13.66
N GLU A 43 -3.62 3.26 14.33
CA GLU A 43 -2.78 3.25 15.53
C GLU A 43 -1.30 3.49 15.21
N THR A 44 -0.88 3.15 13.99
CA THR A 44 0.52 3.33 13.55
C THR A 44 0.79 4.76 13.06
N GLU A 45 -0.19 5.41 12.45
CA GLU A 45 -0.07 6.79 11.98
C GLU A 45 -0.36 7.79 13.10
N THR A 46 0.51 8.80 13.24
CA THR A 46 0.36 9.84 14.27
C THR A 46 -0.63 10.93 13.87
N ALA A 47 -0.82 11.13 12.57
CA ALA A 47 -1.74 12.13 12.04
C ALA A 47 -3.20 11.68 12.20
N LYS A 48 -4.12 12.64 12.28
CA LYS A 48 -5.56 12.34 12.32
C LYS A 48 -6.04 11.97 10.90
N PRO A 49 -6.63 10.78 10.68
CA PRO A 49 -7.16 10.40 9.39
C PRO A 49 -8.50 11.08 9.11
N SER A 50 -8.83 11.16 7.82
CA SER A 50 -10.20 11.29 7.32
C SER A 50 -10.61 9.96 6.69
N ILE A 51 -11.85 9.52 6.92
CA ILE A 51 -12.37 8.26 6.39
C ILE A 51 -13.34 8.61 5.27
N LYS A 52 -13.14 8.04 4.08
CA LYS A 52 -14.03 8.24 2.94
C LYS A 52 -14.29 6.90 2.27
N ARG A 53 -15.55 6.44 2.31
CA ARG A 53 -15.94 5.08 1.90
C ARG A 53 -15.09 4.06 2.67
N GLU A 54 -14.36 3.21 1.98
CA GLU A 54 -13.50 2.15 2.53
C GLU A 54 -12.01 2.54 2.55
N LYS A 55 -11.72 3.84 2.41
CA LYS A 55 -10.35 4.38 2.37
C LYS A 55 -10.04 5.22 3.58
N ILE A 56 -8.78 5.14 4.03
CA ILE A 56 -8.23 6.01 5.07
C ILE A 56 -7.31 7.02 4.39
N LEU A 57 -7.61 8.30 4.55
CA LEU A 57 -6.89 9.39 3.92
C LEU A 57 -6.22 10.26 4.98
N TYR A 58 -4.94 10.53 4.78
CA TYR A 58 -4.16 11.48 5.53
C TYR A 58 -3.75 12.63 4.62
N THR A 59 -3.87 13.85 5.13
CA THR A 59 -3.37 15.04 4.46
C THR A 59 -2.11 15.52 5.13
N ARG A 60 -1.24 16.16 4.37
CA ARG A 60 -0.02 16.79 4.87
C ARG A 60 1.04 15.84 5.40
N ILE A 61 1.24 14.72 4.70
CA ILE A 61 2.31 13.78 4.99
C ILE A 61 3.62 14.30 4.38
N PRO A 62 4.72 14.40 5.15
CA PRO A 62 6.02 14.78 4.60
C PRO A 62 6.60 13.63 3.75
N LEU A 63 7.06 13.95 2.54
CA LEU A 63 7.76 13.04 1.63
C LEU A 63 8.71 13.83 0.73
N ALA A 64 10.02 13.53 0.79
CA ALA A 64 11.08 14.18 0.00
C ALA A 64 10.94 15.72 -0.02
N ASP A 65 10.99 16.35 1.16
CA ASP A 65 10.85 17.80 1.38
C ASP A 65 9.53 18.43 0.92
N ARG A 66 8.55 17.60 0.54
CA ARG A 66 7.23 18.03 0.09
C ARG A 66 6.15 17.53 1.03
N THR A 67 4.99 18.17 0.92
CA THR A 67 3.79 17.81 1.66
C THR A 67 2.82 17.14 0.69
N VAL A 68 2.57 15.85 0.89
CA VAL A 68 1.72 15.01 0.03
C VAL A 68 0.46 14.56 0.77
N GLY A 69 -0.52 14.06 0.03
CA GLY A 69 -1.55 13.23 0.62
C GLY A 69 -1.16 11.76 0.62
N LEU A 70 -1.79 10.99 1.49
CA LEU A 70 -1.60 9.55 1.62
C LEU A 70 -2.95 8.89 1.75
N GLU A 71 -3.24 7.96 0.86
CA GLU A 71 -4.45 7.16 0.86
C GLU A 71 -4.10 5.69 1.10
N TYR A 72 -4.84 5.03 1.96
CA TYR A 72 -4.78 3.58 2.18
C TYR A 72 -6.07 2.94 1.70
N GLU A 73 -5.94 1.84 0.97
CA GLU A 73 -7.04 1.02 0.49
C GLU A 73 -6.93 -0.40 1.04
N PHE A 74 -8.08 -0.98 1.36
CA PHE A 74 -8.19 -2.27 2.02
C PHE A 74 -9.02 -3.22 1.17
N ASN A 75 -8.67 -4.51 1.23
CA ASN A 75 -9.52 -5.60 0.76
C ASN A 75 -10.08 -6.32 1.98
N GLY A 76 -11.34 -6.04 2.32
CA GLY A 76 -11.89 -6.40 3.62
C GLY A 76 -11.08 -5.77 4.76
N ASP A 77 -10.63 -6.59 5.71
CA ASP A 77 -9.83 -6.14 6.85
C ASP A 77 -8.31 -6.15 6.58
N SER A 78 -7.86 -6.33 5.35
CA SER A 78 -6.42 -6.40 5.03
C SER A 78 -5.99 -5.29 4.09
N LEU A 79 -4.91 -4.58 4.46
CA LEU A 79 -4.34 -3.53 3.65
C LEU A 79 -3.89 -4.06 2.28
N LEU A 80 -4.39 -3.42 1.21
CA LEU A 80 -4.14 -3.78 -0.18
C LEU A 80 -3.17 -2.81 -0.85
N SER A 81 -3.37 -1.50 -0.68
CA SER A 81 -2.56 -0.48 -1.34
C SER A 81 -2.34 0.75 -0.46
N ALA A 82 -1.29 1.50 -0.79
CA ALA A 82 -1.03 2.82 -0.25
C ALA A 82 -0.56 3.75 -1.37
N SER A 83 -1.22 4.89 -1.52
CA SER A 83 -0.95 5.87 -2.56
C SER A 83 -0.54 7.21 -1.97
N TYR A 84 0.66 7.69 -2.31
CA TYR A 84 1.05 9.07 -2.11
C TYR A 84 0.67 9.89 -3.32
N TYR A 85 0.03 11.03 -3.10
CA TYR A 85 -0.40 11.88 -4.20
C TYR A 85 0.02 13.33 -4.00
N TYR A 86 0.46 13.94 -5.10
CA TYR A 86 0.82 15.34 -5.19
C TYR A 86 0.16 15.93 -6.44
N TYR A 87 -0.85 16.78 -6.21
CA TYR A 87 -1.71 17.34 -7.24
C TYR A 87 -1.44 18.83 -7.44
N MET A 88 -1.67 19.30 -8.66
CA MET A 88 -1.78 20.72 -8.96
C MET A 88 -2.87 21.37 -8.09
N THR A 89 -2.58 22.53 -7.53
CA THR A 89 -3.52 23.35 -6.74
C THR A 89 -3.30 24.82 -7.08
N ALA A 90 -4.04 25.74 -6.45
CA ALA A 90 -3.80 27.17 -6.64
C ALA A 90 -2.34 27.60 -6.32
N SER A 91 -1.63 26.84 -5.50
CA SER A 91 -0.25 27.12 -5.08
C SER A 91 0.78 26.10 -5.58
N ILE A 92 0.37 25.11 -6.39
CA ILE A 92 1.25 24.08 -6.93
C ILE A 92 1.05 24.06 -8.44
N THR A 93 2.10 24.37 -9.18
CA THR A 93 2.10 24.45 -10.65
C THR A 93 2.38 23.09 -11.29
N LYS A 94 2.25 23.02 -12.62
CA LYS A 94 2.70 21.86 -13.40
C LYS A 94 4.18 21.59 -13.19
N ASP A 95 5.02 22.62 -13.19
CA ASP A 95 6.47 22.46 -13.05
C ASP A 95 6.85 21.91 -11.67
N ASP A 96 6.11 22.28 -10.63
CA ASP A 96 6.27 21.70 -9.29
C ASP A 96 5.95 20.20 -9.27
N VAL A 97 4.91 19.76 -9.99
CA VAL A 97 4.54 18.35 -10.13
C VAL A 97 5.61 17.56 -10.89
N ILE A 98 6.12 18.13 -11.99
CA ILE A 98 7.20 17.50 -12.76
C ILE A 98 8.47 17.40 -11.93
N ALA A 99 8.86 18.46 -11.21
CA ALA A 99 10.00 18.42 -10.30
C ALA A 99 9.82 17.34 -9.21
N ALA A 100 8.64 17.28 -8.58
CA ALA A 100 8.33 16.25 -7.59
C ALA A 100 8.47 14.84 -8.16
N SER A 101 8.09 14.63 -9.43
CA SER A 101 8.24 13.32 -10.05
C SER A 101 9.68 12.87 -10.25
N VAL A 102 10.58 13.80 -10.57
CA VAL A 102 12.02 13.52 -10.70
C VAL A 102 12.61 13.17 -9.33
N ASP A 103 12.23 13.92 -8.29
CA ASP A 103 12.66 13.65 -6.90
C ASP A 103 12.18 12.26 -6.44
N PHE A 104 10.90 11.94 -6.68
CA PHE A 104 10.32 10.66 -6.32
C PHE A 104 10.91 9.50 -7.10
N GLU A 105 11.14 9.65 -8.41
CA GLU A 105 11.79 8.63 -9.22
C GLU A 105 13.22 8.37 -8.75
N THR A 106 13.96 9.42 -8.41
CA THR A 106 15.33 9.32 -7.86
C THR A 106 15.31 8.54 -6.55
N PHE A 107 14.45 8.93 -5.60
CA PHE A 107 14.31 8.25 -4.32
C PHE A 107 13.93 6.77 -4.46
N LEU A 108 12.97 6.46 -5.34
CA LEU A 108 12.53 5.08 -5.60
C LEU A 108 13.64 4.27 -6.29
N THR A 109 14.39 4.89 -7.19
CA THR A 109 15.50 4.25 -7.90
C THR A 109 16.67 3.94 -6.99
N GLU A 110 17.03 4.85 -6.08
CA GLU A 110 18.03 4.60 -5.05
C GLU A 110 17.63 3.44 -4.13
N LYS A 111 16.33 3.34 -3.81
CA LYS A 111 15.82 2.32 -2.89
C LYS A 111 15.62 0.95 -3.53
N TYR A 112 15.12 0.89 -4.76
CA TYR A 112 14.66 -0.34 -5.41
C TYR A 112 15.41 -0.69 -6.71
N GLY A 113 16.38 0.12 -7.12
CA GLY A 113 17.10 -0.02 -8.39
C GLY A 113 16.34 0.60 -9.57
N GLN A 114 16.80 0.32 -10.79
CA GLN A 114 16.20 0.90 -12.00
C GLN A 114 14.78 0.38 -12.23
N GLY A 115 13.82 1.31 -12.36
CA GLY A 115 12.43 1.01 -12.67
C GLY A 115 12.21 0.80 -14.17
N LYS A 116 11.09 0.17 -14.53
CA LYS A 116 10.67 0.02 -15.92
C LYS A 116 9.71 1.14 -16.31
N ALA A 117 10.14 2.02 -17.20
CA ALA A 117 9.29 3.08 -17.74
C ALA A 117 8.32 2.55 -18.80
N SER A 118 7.12 3.14 -18.84
CA SER A 118 6.08 2.91 -19.84
C SER A 118 5.21 4.15 -19.99
N PHE A 119 4.52 4.27 -21.13
CA PHE A 119 3.62 5.38 -21.42
C PHE A 119 2.24 4.85 -21.76
N LEU A 120 1.20 5.47 -21.20
CA LEU A 120 -0.21 5.21 -21.49
C LEU A 120 -0.88 6.55 -21.82
N GLY A 121 -0.97 6.86 -23.11
CA GLY A 121 -1.37 8.21 -23.56
C GLY A 121 -0.38 9.26 -23.02
N ASP A 122 -0.91 10.25 -22.31
CA ASP A 122 -0.11 11.34 -21.70
C ASP A 122 0.44 10.99 -20.31
N ILE A 123 0.21 9.76 -19.83
CA ILE A 123 0.67 9.31 -18.51
C ILE A 123 1.96 8.52 -18.67
N ARG A 124 3.02 8.98 -17.99
CA ARG A 124 4.27 8.22 -17.83
C ARG A 124 4.20 7.43 -16.52
N ASN A 125 4.45 6.13 -16.62
CA ASN A 125 4.54 5.23 -15.47
C ASN A 125 5.97 4.68 -15.36
N VAL A 126 6.49 4.61 -14.14
CA VAL A 126 7.71 3.87 -13.82
C VAL A 126 7.37 2.82 -12.77
N ILE A 127 7.71 1.56 -13.04
CA ILE A 127 7.31 0.43 -12.20
C ILE A 127 8.54 -0.24 -11.61
N TRP A 128 8.51 -0.46 -10.30
CA TRP A 128 9.45 -1.31 -9.56
C TRP A 128 8.70 -2.51 -8.98
N LEU A 129 9.39 -3.65 -8.92
CA LEU A 129 8.83 -4.89 -8.37
C LEU A 129 9.72 -5.38 -7.24
N THR A 130 9.10 -5.65 -6.11
CA THR A 130 9.67 -6.46 -5.03
C THR A 130 8.93 -7.80 -4.97
N PRO A 131 9.40 -8.76 -4.14
CA PRO A 131 8.71 -10.05 -4.01
C PRO A 131 7.23 -9.93 -3.62
N ARG A 132 6.86 -8.91 -2.85
CA ARG A 132 5.50 -8.72 -2.32
C ARG A 132 4.78 -7.47 -2.82
N THR A 133 5.50 -6.52 -3.41
CA THR A 133 4.96 -5.19 -3.72
C THR A 133 5.24 -4.81 -5.17
N GLN A 134 4.25 -4.24 -5.84
CA GLN A 134 4.44 -3.45 -7.04
C GLN A 134 4.42 -1.98 -6.63
N ILE A 135 5.47 -1.24 -6.98
CA ILE A 135 5.54 0.20 -6.79
C ILE A 135 5.39 0.85 -8.16
N THR A 136 4.44 1.77 -8.30
CA THR A 136 4.20 2.51 -9.54
C THR A 136 4.33 4.00 -9.23
N LEU A 137 5.18 4.69 -9.99
CA LEU A 137 5.20 6.15 -10.04
C LEU A 137 4.49 6.57 -11.34
N SER A 138 3.39 7.30 -11.21
CA SER A 138 2.58 7.76 -12.33
C SER A 138 2.63 9.28 -12.40
N VAL A 139 2.91 9.83 -13.58
CA VAL A 139 2.92 11.28 -13.85
C VAL A 139 2.06 11.55 -15.07
N GLY A 140 1.13 12.48 -14.95
CA GLY A 140 0.34 12.90 -16.10
C GLY A 140 -0.76 13.88 -15.73
N ASN A 141 -1.55 14.25 -16.74
CA ASN A 141 -2.75 15.07 -16.57
C ASN A 141 -3.96 14.16 -16.33
N VAL A 142 -4.56 14.26 -15.15
CA VAL A 142 -5.79 13.56 -14.76
C VAL A 142 -6.94 14.55 -14.67
N ASP A 143 -8.17 14.11 -14.37
CA ASP A 143 -9.38 14.96 -14.32
C ASP A 143 -9.23 16.25 -13.47
N LYS A 144 -8.28 16.26 -12.52
CA LYS A 144 -8.00 17.37 -11.61
C LYS A 144 -6.76 18.20 -12.01
N GLY A 145 -6.24 18.01 -13.21
CA GLY A 145 -5.00 18.62 -13.69
C GLY A 145 -3.78 17.71 -13.55
N TRP A 146 -2.59 18.31 -13.65
CA TRP A 146 -1.32 17.59 -13.53
C TRP A 146 -1.14 16.99 -12.13
N SER A 147 -0.68 15.75 -12.09
CA SER A 147 -0.44 15.03 -10.84
C SER A 147 0.72 14.06 -10.95
N VAL A 148 1.33 13.79 -9.80
CA VAL A 148 2.22 12.65 -9.59
C VAL A 148 1.70 11.79 -8.44
N GLU A 149 1.68 10.48 -8.65
CA GLU A 149 1.26 9.49 -7.68
C GLU A 149 2.32 8.40 -7.52
N ILE A 150 2.63 8.04 -6.27
CA ILE A 150 3.37 6.82 -5.94
C ILE A 150 2.38 5.83 -5.33
N GLN A 151 2.11 4.73 -6.02
CA GLN A 151 1.27 3.66 -5.53
C GLN A 151 2.10 2.45 -5.14
N TYR A 152 1.96 2.01 -3.89
CA TYR A 152 2.41 0.72 -3.39
C TYR A 152 1.22 -0.24 -3.42
N LEU A 153 1.32 -1.33 -4.17
CA LEU A 153 0.28 -2.35 -4.30
C LEU A 153 0.79 -3.70 -3.83
N CYS A 154 0.08 -4.33 -2.90
CA CYS A 154 0.40 -5.67 -2.45
C CYS A 154 0.07 -6.72 -3.52
N ARG A 155 1.09 -7.43 -4.02
CA ARG A 155 0.95 -8.47 -5.05
C ARG A 155 0.48 -9.82 -4.50
N VAL A 156 0.67 -10.03 -3.19
CA VAL A 156 0.39 -11.31 -2.52
C VAL A 156 -0.80 -11.25 -1.55
N CYS A 157 -1.44 -10.08 -1.41
CA CYS A 157 -2.60 -9.89 -0.53
C CYS A 157 -3.92 -10.24 -1.21
N ILE A 158 -3.86 -10.60 -2.50
CA ILE A 158 -5.00 -11.14 -3.23
C ILE A 158 -5.01 -12.65 -2.93
N ALA A 159 -5.57 -13.02 -1.77
CA ALA A 159 -5.76 -14.41 -1.38
C ALA A 159 -7.26 -14.72 -1.22
N ASP A 160 -7.73 -15.55 -2.14
CA ASP A 160 -9.00 -16.30 -2.15
C ASP A 160 -10.33 -15.52 -2.27
N PRO A 161 -10.98 -15.49 -3.46
CA PRO A 161 -12.36 -15.01 -3.59
C PRO A 161 -13.36 -15.85 -2.76
N SER A 162 -12.94 -16.99 -2.22
CA SER A 162 -13.72 -17.86 -1.34
C SER A 162 -13.84 -17.36 0.11
N LYS A 163 -13.04 -16.37 0.52
CA LYS A 163 -13.13 -15.72 1.85
C LYS A 163 -13.74 -14.32 1.82
N ALA A 164 -14.15 -13.84 0.64
CA ALA A 164 -15.03 -12.69 0.53
C ALA A 164 -16.41 -13.12 1.07
N GLY A 165 -16.63 -12.86 2.36
CA GLY A 165 -17.93 -13.04 2.99
C GLY A 165 -18.97 -12.27 2.18
N THR A 166 -19.90 -13.02 1.60
CA THR A 166 -21.26 -12.63 1.19
C THR A 166 -21.52 -11.12 1.08
N SER A 167 -20.84 -10.42 0.16
CA SER A 167 -21.45 -9.24 -0.44
C SER A 167 -22.29 -9.77 -1.58
N ALA A 168 -23.58 -9.45 -1.54
CA ALA A 168 -24.55 -9.97 -2.47
C ALA A 168 -24.04 -9.78 -3.90
N LYS A 169 -24.11 -10.84 -4.70
CA LYS A 169 -24.23 -10.68 -6.15
C LYS A 169 -25.42 -9.76 -6.37
N GLU A 170 -25.19 -8.47 -6.53
CA GLU A 170 -26.12 -7.64 -7.28
C GLU A 170 -26.05 -8.18 -8.71
N GLU A 171 -27.00 -9.08 -8.97
CA GLU A 171 -27.38 -9.51 -10.29
C GLU A 171 -27.52 -8.27 -11.16
N PHE A 172 -26.60 -8.11 -12.12
CA PHE A 172 -26.65 -7.06 -13.11
C PHE A 172 -28.02 -7.12 -13.81
N LYS A 173 -28.91 -6.20 -13.45
CA LYS A 173 -30.15 -5.97 -14.17
C LYS A 173 -29.83 -4.98 -15.29
N PRO A 174 -29.86 -5.38 -16.57
CA PRO A 174 -29.73 -4.42 -17.65
C PRO A 174 -30.81 -3.35 -17.48
N LEU A 175 -30.42 -2.08 -17.59
CA LEU A 175 -31.38 -0.98 -17.66
C LEU A 175 -32.31 -1.29 -18.85
N LYS A 176 -33.62 -1.36 -18.56
CA LYS A 176 -34.66 -1.47 -19.59
C LYS A 176 -34.44 -0.36 -20.63
N ASP A 177 -34.58 -0.77 -21.88
CA ASP A 177 -34.39 0.01 -23.09
C ASP A 177 -34.83 1.47 -22.93
N VAL A 178 -33.89 2.37 -23.21
CA VAL A 178 -34.20 3.78 -23.45
C VAL A 178 -35.10 3.82 -24.69
N LYS A 179 -36.36 4.20 -24.52
CA LYS A 179 -37.22 4.54 -25.65
C LYS A 179 -36.64 5.79 -26.31
N ASP A 180 -36.21 5.64 -27.55
CA ASP A 180 -35.94 6.75 -28.44
C ASP A 180 -37.17 7.65 -28.51
N PHE A 181 -36.98 8.93 -28.16
CA PHE A 181 -37.90 10.02 -28.45
C PHE A 181 -37.16 11.04 -29.31
#